data_AF-A0A7K7CAX8-F1
#
_entry.id   AF-A0A7K7CAX8-F1
#
_cell.length_a   1.000
_cell.length_b   1.000
_cell.length_c   1.000
_cell.angle_alpha   90.00
_cell.angle_beta   90.00
_cell.angle_gamma   90.00
#
_symmetry.space_group_name_H-M   'P 1'
#
loop_
_entity.id
_entity.type
_entity.pdbx_description
1 polymer ?
#
loop_
_entity_poly.entity_id
_entity_poly.type
_entity_poly.pdbx_seq_one_letter_code
_entity_poly.pdbx_strand_id
1 'polypeptide(L)'
;VSRAADFMATLRLIYPHADTLCEKDFEWLFDCPETKQFLEWFCSMVGEENVLSPAEVEAYEALLAAGKPILEGDALEEALRMCCQVMQLPSMIADEGPSQEALQQELQELKDYRDCQLWRYRKLLAWTDKLQQEQKYLEEEENVVKQDLRMAHMDLKEKIFKTRAVLSQVSQAAKQVSECQVGMGQLPTLLCQIDLGPYLEQEQQATNAFERFIQQVLPESVQAPDAWEANGSQDFTERMDTKKTSMPKSLGTDEEDEDSFWKELGQIETAYICARREVIVTAAKVEGACAALEWAQRTLEALEDNQQAVEAQLQSQAAVLQRQLHTLRFDISHTLTHQLPPLLKAEARRRFRLPILHERFSREAARLQNIARRQEAAAAWLPSQHSRLDLLELQLKRERKELEQKAAWLEKIETITRKSQTRLQEQQNYFRDARPSQMGHPRKWIDPKDLTAIRLWDMLMGEDQEKQPFRSYEAMAAKCSQLVQDKRALEAQLEAPMPDVSALESSIEVAYHQLYNSSNQLQLSSPEITKLMQQLIIMQDDLHQKLTDFLGDLEVKHRALQNPILQTERNLYVYFYCDEDRLREVVEELEKQASASFP
;
A
#
# COMPACT_ATOMS: atom_id res chain seq x y z
N VAL A 1 0.22 14.76 52.07
CA VAL A 1 0.96 14.37 53.28
C VAL A 1 1.80 13.15 52.90
N SER A 2 3.09 13.13 53.21
CA SER A 2 3.97 12.00 52.90
C SER A 2 3.57 10.79 53.73
N ARG A 3 3.52 9.59 53.13
CA ARG A 3 3.12 8.36 53.86
C ARG A 3 4.06 8.03 55.03
N ALA A 4 5.32 8.45 54.92
CA ALA A 4 6.29 8.37 56.02
C ALA A 4 5.96 9.31 57.19
N ALA A 5 5.34 10.47 56.94
CA ALA A 5 4.87 11.38 57.99
C ALA A 5 3.72 10.75 58.80
N ASP A 6 2.77 10.11 58.11
CA ASP A 6 1.63 9.45 58.75
C ASP A 6 2.11 8.30 59.63
N PHE A 7 3.07 7.51 59.16
CA PHE A 7 3.70 6.46 59.97
C PHE A 7 4.45 6.99 61.18
N MET A 8 5.20 8.08 61.04
CA MET A 8 5.87 8.72 62.17
C MET A 8 4.88 9.29 63.19
N ALA A 9 3.74 9.80 62.74
CA ALA A 9 2.68 10.27 63.63
C ALA A 9 2.08 9.11 64.44
N THR A 10 1.79 7.96 63.81
CA THR A 10 1.31 6.77 64.50
C THR A 10 2.37 6.18 65.45
N LEU A 11 3.65 6.16 65.05
CA LEU A 11 4.74 5.62 65.88
C LEU A 11 4.94 6.42 67.17
N ARG A 12 4.73 7.74 67.14
CA ARG A 12 4.80 8.61 68.33
C ARG A 12 3.79 8.27 69.42
N LEU A 13 2.66 7.67 69.06
CA LEU A 13 1.64 7.28 70.04
C LEU A 13 2.09 6.12 70.92
N ILE A 14 3.02 5.28 70.46
CA ILE A 14 3.35 3.99 71.09
C ILE A 14 4.81 3.91 71.49
N TYR A 15 5.72 4.58 70.77
CA TYR A 15 7.16 4.44 70.95
C TYR A 15 7.78 5.65 71.67
N PRO A 16 8.33 5.48 72.90
CA PRO A 16 8.79 6.61 73.73
C PRO A 16 9.97 7.41 73.16
N HIS A 17 10.72 6.86 72.21
CA HIS A 17 11.88 7.51 71.59
C HIS A 17 11.60 7.94 70.14
N ALA A 18 10.33 7.95 69.71
CA ALA A 18 9.95 8.31 68.34
C ALA A 18 10.44 9.69 67.91
N ASP A 19 10.57 10.64 68.85
CA ASP A 19 11.02 12.01 68.57
C ASP A 19 12.51 12.14 68.22
N THR A 20 13.28 11.06 68.40
CA THR A 20 14.71 10.99 68.00
C THR A 20 14.91 10.49 66.56
N LEU A 21 13.86 10.06 65.89
CA LEU A 21 13.90 9.44 64.57
C LEU A 21 13.44 10.43 63.49
N CYS A 22 14.05 10.39 62.31
CA CYS A 22 13.73 11.28 61.18
C CYS A 22 12.81 10.59 60.17
N GLU A 23 11.78 11.30 59.70
CA GLU A 23 10.81 10.80 58.72
C GLU A 23 11.47 10.24 57.45
N LYS A 24 12.54 10.88 56.98
CA LYS A 24 13.24 10.50 55.74
C LYS A 24 13.92 9.14 55.82
N ASP A 25 14.21 8.65 57.03
CA ASP A 25 14.86 7.36 57.22
C ASP A 25 13.90 6.19 56.97
N PHE A 26 12.60 6.45 56.83
CA PHE A 26 11.55 5.44 56.67
C PHE A 26 10.83 5.49 55.32
N GLU A 27 11.18 6.42 54.41
CA GLU A 27 10.56 6.50 53.09
C GLU A 27 10.75 5.21 52.27
N TRP A 28 11.93 4.59 52.36
CA TRP A 28 12.25 3.35 51.63
C TRP A 28 11.41 2.14 52.07
N LEU A 29 10.84 2.15 53.29
CA LEU A 29 10.04 1.03 53.80
C LEU A 29 8.70 0.89 53.08
N PHE A 30 8.22 1.97 52.46
CA PHE A 30 6.98 1.99 51.67
C PHE A 30 7.18 1.55 50.21
N ASP A 31 8.44 1.47 49.76
CA ASP A 31 8.79 1.01 48.41
C ASP A 31 8.87 -0.52 48.31
N CYS A 32 9.01 -1.22 49.45
CA CYS A 32 8.95 -2.68 49.52
C CYS A 32 7.49 -3.17 49.58
N PRO A 33 7.01 -3.96 48.61
CA PRO A 33 5.61 -4.39 48.55
C PRO A 33 5.20 -5.32 49.71
N GLU A 34 6.15 -6.05 50.31
CA GLU A 34 5.91 -6.96 51.43
C GLU A 34 5.62 -6.20 52.74
N THR A 35 6.28 -5.06 52.98
CA THR A 35 6.09 -4.24 54.19
C THR A 35 4.96 -3.23 54.03
N LYS A 36 4.63 -2.84 52.80
CA LYS A 36 3.62 -1.82 52.52
C LYS A 36 2.23 -2.15 53.09
N GLN A 37 1.76 -3.38 52.92
CA GLN A 37 0.44 -3.78 53.44
C GLN A 37 0.36 -3.68 54.96
N PHE A 38 1.44 -4.08 55.65
CA PHE A 38 1.53 -3.95 57.10
C PHE A 38 1.57 -2.49 57.54
N LEU A 39 2.35 -1.64 56.87
CA LEU A 39 2.46 -0.22 57.21
C LEU A 39 1.14 0.53 56.97
N GLU A 40 0.42 0.24 55.89
CA GLU A 40 -0.91 0.81 55.62
C GLU A 40 -1.93 0.36 56.69
N TRP A 41 -1.91 -0.92 57.08
CA TRP A 41 -2.73 -1.41 58.19
C TRP A 41 -2.36 -0.72 59.51
N PHE A 42 -1.08 -0.61 59.83
CA PHE A 42 -0.60 -0.01 61.08
C PHE A 42 -1.04 1.46 61.21
N CYS A 43 -0.87 2.26 60.15
CA CYS A 43 -1.28 3.66 60.16
C CYS A 43 -2.82 3.86 60.18
N SER A 44 -3.60 2.88 59.74
CA SER A 44 -5.07 2.99 59.68
C SER A 44 -5.79 2.46 60.92
N MET A 45 -5.20 1.47 61.61
CA MET A 45 -5.86 0.79 62.72
C MET A 45 -5.32 1.18 64.10
N VAL A 46 -4.11 1.74 64.16
CA VAL A 46 -3.53 2.16 65.44
C VAL A 46 -3.75 3.64 65.63
N GLY A 47 -4.71 3.96 66.51
CA GLY A 47 -5.07 5.33 66.89
C GLY A 47 -5.23 5.46 68.41
N GLU A 48 -5.60 6.66 68.87
CA GLU A 48 -5.75 6.98 70.30
C GLU A 48 -6.80 6.09 70.99
N GLU A 49 -7.80 5.59 70.27
CA GLU A 49 -8.81 4.66 70.81
C GLU A 49 -8.27 3.25 71.16
N ASN A 50 -7.15 2.84 70.55
CA ASN A 50 -6.59 1.49 70.67
C ASN A 50 -5.29 1.46 71.48
N VAL A 51 -4.83 2.62 71.95
CA VAL A 51 -3.61 2.78 72.74
C VAL A 51 -3.98 3.32 74.11
N LEU A 52 -3.69 2.54 75.16
CA LEU A 52 -4.00 2.94 76.52
C LEU A 52 -3.25 4.23 76.89
N SER A 53 -4.00 5.24 77.31
CA SER A 53 -3.41 6.48 77.78
C SER A 53 -2.69 6.25 79.13
N PRO A 54 -1.64 7.02 79.44
CA PRO A 54 -0.92 6.86 80.71
C PRO A 54 -1.83 7.07 81.93
N ALA A 55 -2.87 7.91 81.82
CA ALA A 55 -3.86 8.10 82.87
C ALA A 55 -4.76 6.87 83.08
N GLU A 56 -5.09 6.14 82.02
CA GLU A 56 -5.85 4.89 82.11
C GLU A 56 -5.01 3.75 82.69
N VAL A 57 -3.72 3.71 82.36
CA VAL A 57 -2.77 2.76 82.96
C VAL A 57 -2.63 3.04 84.46
N GLU A 58 -2.47 4.30 84.87
CA GLU A 58 -2.43 4.67 86.29
C GLU A 58 -3.76 4.38 87.02
N ALA A 59 -4.91 4.61 86.37
CA ALA A 59 -6.22 4.27 86.92
C ALA A 59 -6.41 2.75 87.08
N TYR A 60 -5.89 1.95 86.13
CA TYR A 60 -5.91 0.50 86.21
C TYR A 60 -4.99 -0.03 87.31
N GLU A 61 -3.78 0.52 87.46
CA GLU A 61 -2.86 0.19 88.55
C GLU A 61 -3.46 0.55 89.92
N ALA A 62 -4.16 1.68 90.03
CA ALA A 62 -4.88 2.07 91.24
C ALA A 62 -6.05 1.12 91.56
N LEU A 63 -6.73 0.58 90.55
CA LEU A 63 -7.78 -0.43 90.71
C LEU A 63 -7.22 -1.78 91.16
N LEU A 64 -6.08 -2.21 90.62
CA LEU A 64 -5.36 -3.39 91.08
C LEU A 64 -4.90 -3.24 92.54
N ALA A 65 -4.36 -2.08 92.90
CA ALA A 65 -3.95 -1.77 94.27
C ALA A 65 -5.13 -1.72 95.26
N ALA A 66 -6.35 -1.40 94.80
CA ALA A 66 -7.55 -1.36 95.62
C ALA A 66 -8.16 -2.75 95.92
N GLY A 67 -7.62 -3.84 95.34
CA GLY A 67 -7.96 -5.23 95.69
C GLY A 67 -9.40 -5.65 95.40
N LYS A 68 -10.10 -4.96 94.50
CA LYS A 68 -11.45 -5.34 94.04
C LYS A 68 -11.36 -6.37 92.92
N PRO A 69 -12.31 -7.31 92.79
CA PRO A 69 -12.32 -8.27 91.69
C PRO A 69 -12.54 -7.53 90.37
N ILE A 70 -11.57 -7.64 89.46
CA ILE A 70 -11.67 -7.13 88.09
C ILE A 70 -12.38 -8.20 87.25
N LEU A 71 -13.38 -7.78 86.48
CA LEU A 71 -14.14 -8.68 85.62
C LEU A 71 -13.32 -9.01 84.38
N GLU A 72 -12.87 -10.26 84.27
CA GLU A 72 -12.06 -10.77 83.17
C GLU A 72 -12.70 -12.05 82.58
N GLY A 73 -12.50 -12.27 81.29
CA GLY A 73 -12.93 -13.49 80.58
C GLY A 73 -14.45 -13.73 80.67
N ASP A 74 -14.84 -14.97 80.98
CA ASP A 74 -16.22 -15.44 80.99
C ASP A 74 -17.15 -14.62 81.92
N ALA A 75 -16.62 -14.07 83.02
CA ALA A 75 -17.39 -13.23 83.95
C ALA A 75 -17.70 -11.84 83.38
N LEU A 76 -16.82 -11.29 82.53
CA LEU A 76 -17.06 -10.06 81.79
C LEU A 76 -18.04 -10.31 80.65
N GLU A 77 -17.91 -11.44 79.95
CA GLU A 77 -18.86 -11.84 78.90
C GLU A 77 -20.27 -12.10 79.45
N GLU A 78 -20.41 -12.73 80.63
CA GLU A 78 -21.69 -12.88 81.30
C GLU A 78 -22.27 -11.54 81.77
N ALA A 79 -21.44 -10.63 82.30
CA ALA A 79 -21.88 -9.29 82.69
C ALA A 79 -22.35 -8.47 81.47
N LEU A 80 -21.61 -8.50 80.35
CA LEU A 80 -21.99 -7.84 79.10
C LEU A 80 -23.26 -8.46 78.52
N ARG A 81 -23.39 -9.78 78.56
CA ARG A 81 -24.59 -10.49 78.09
C ARG A 81 -25.81 -10.20 78.97
N MET A 82 -25.64 -10.02 80.27
CA MET A 82 -26.71 -9.56 81.18
C MET A 82 -27.07 -8.09 80.93
N CYS A 83 -26.10 -7.20 80.68
CA CYS A 83 -26.36 -5.81 80.31
C CYS A 83 -27.11 -5.69 78.98
N CYS A 84 -26.78 -6.54 77.99
CA CYS A 84 -27.48 -6.60 76.72
C CYS A 84 -28.92 -7.14 76.82
N GLN A 85 -29.26 -7.92 77.87
CA GLN A 85 -30.64 -8.41 78.11
C GLN A 85 -31.50 -7.45 78.94
N VAL A 86 -30.91 -6.49 79.66
CA VAL A 86 -31.63 -5.52 80.53
C VAL A 86 -31.89 -4.17 79.83
N MET A 87 -31.44 -3.98 78.58
CA MET A 87 -31.82 -2.81 77.75
C MET A 87 -33.22 -2.95 77.12
N GLN A 88 -34.25 -2.98 77.96
CA GLN A 88 -35.61 -2.52 77.61
C GLN A 88 -35.99 -1.31 78.50
N LEU A 89 -35.10 -0.32 78.58
CA LEU A 89 -35.41 1.07 78.91
C LEU A 89 -34.84 1.96 77.78
N PRO A 90 -35.50 3.08 77.45
CA PRO A 90 -35.31 3.79 76.18
C PRO A 90 -33.88 4.27 76.05
N SER A 91 -33.19 3.76 75.03
CA SER A 91 -31.84 4.18 74.67
C SER A 91 -31.85 5.68 74.34
N MET A 92 -31.31 6.46 75.26
CA MET A 92 -30.64 7.70 74.89
C MET A 92 -29.40 7.33 74.10
N ILE A 93 -29.62 7.38 72.79
CA ILE A 93 -28.79 7.37 71.59
C ILE A 93 -29.58 6.46 70.66
N ALA A 94 -30.58 7.07 70.02
CA ALA A 94 -31.07 6.52 68.78
C ALA A 94 -29.88 6.65 67.82
N ASP A 95 -29.09 5.59 67.70
CA ASP A 95 -28.51 5.31 66.40
C ASP A 95 -29.73 4.90 65.56
N GLU A 96 -30.38 5.90 64.97
CA GLU A 96 -31.46 5.69 64.03
C GLU A 96 -30.85 4.91 62.88
N GLY A 97 -30.93 3.58 62.96
CA GLY A 97 -30.78 2.74 61.78
C GLY A 97 -31.59 3.37 60.64
N PRO A 98 -31.05 3.37 59.41
CA PRO A 98 -31.54 4.22 58.33
C PRO A 98 -33.06 4.15 58.26
N SER A 99 -33.70 5.32 58.25
CA SER A 99 -35.16 5.43 58.26
C SER A 99 -35.77 4.51 57.19
N GLN A 100 -36.98 4.03 57.41
CA GLN A 100 -37.66 3.15 56.43
C GLN A 100 -37.69 3.78 55.02
N GLU A 101 -37.72 5.10 54.94
CA GLU A 101 -37.61 5.87 53.71
C GLU A 101 -36.20 5.81 53.10
N ALA A 102 -35.14 5.93 53.90
CA ALA A 102 -33.74 5.78 53.45
C ALA A 102 -33.46 4.37 52.91
N LEU A 103 -33.96 3.32 53.58
CA LEU A 103 -33.83 1.94 53.09
C LEU A 103 -34.63 1.69 51.80
N GLN A 104 -35.80 2.32 51.65
CA GLN A 104 -36.56 2.27 50.40
C GLN A 104 -35.85 3.00 49.27
N GLN A 105 -35.20 4.13 49.58
CA GLN A 105 -34.40 4.88 48.63
C GLN A 105 -33.15 4.09 48.21
N GLU A 106 -32.41 3.48 49.14
CA GLU A 106 -31.28 2.59 48.82
C GLU A 106 -31.72 1.38 47.99
N LEU A 107 -32.86 0.76 48.30
CA LEU A 107 -33.41 -0.33 47.48
C LEU A 107 -33.77 0.13 46.06
N GLN A 108 -34.22 1.37 45.89
CA GLN A 108 -34.51 1.93 44.59
C GLN A 108 -33.22 2.23 43.81
N GLU A 109 -32.23 2.84 44.46
CA GLU A 109 -30.90 3.10 43.88
C GLU A 109 -30.20 1.80 43.47
N LEU A 110 -30.31 0.72 44.27
CA LEU A 110 -29.77 -0.59 43.94
C LEU A 110 -30.49 -1.24 42.76
N LYS A 111 -31.82 -1.06 42.63
CA LYS A 111 -32.57 -1.52 41.46
C LYS A 111 -32.14 -0.77 40.20
N ASP A 112 -32.02 0.55 40.29
CA ASP A 112 -31.59 1.40 39.18
C ASP A 112 -30.14 1.06 38.78
N TYR A 113 -29.27 0.80 39.75
CA TYR A 113 -27.90 0.34 39.53
C TYR A 113 -27.87 -1.02 38.83
N ARG A 114 -28.68 -1.99 39.29
CA ARG A 114 -28.80 -3.31 38.64
C ARG A 114 -29.30 -3.18 37.20
N ASP A 115 -30.30 -2.34 36.96
CA ASP A 115 -30.87 -2.15 35.63
C ASP A 115 -29.87 -1.45 34.69
N CYS A 116 -29.06 -0.52 35.21
CA CYS A 116 -27.94 0.08 34.49
C CYS A 116 -26.86 -0.95 34.14
N GLN A 117 -26.51 -1.84 35.07
CA GLN A 117 -25.53 -2.92 34.81
C GLN A 117 -26.06 -3.90 33.77
N LEU A 118 -27.34 -4.25 33.84
CA LEU A 118 -27.98 -5.15 32.89
C LEU A 118 -28.09 -4.52 31.49
N TRP A 119 -28.31 -3.21 31.41
CA TRP A 119 -28.23 -2.45 30.16
C TRP A 119 -26.81 -2.44 29.58
N ARG A 120 -25.79 -2.21 30.41
CA ARG A 120 -24.38 -2.27 29.98
C ARG A 120 -24.02 -3.65 29.45
N TYR A 121 -24.43 -4.71 30.16
CA TYR A 121 -24.21 -6.09 29.73
C TYR A 121 -24.89 -6.39 28.40
N ARG A 122 -26.17 -6.02 28.22
CA ARG A 122 -26.89 -6.17 26.94
C ARG A 122 -26.23 -5.40 25.81
N LYS A 123 -25.72 -4.19 26.10
CA LYS A 123 -25.00 -3.38 25.12
C LYS A 123 -23.70 -4.05 24.70
N LEU A 124 -22.91 -4.56 25.66
CA LEU A 124 -21.67 -5.30 25.37
C LEU A 124 -21.96 -6.56 24.56
N LEU A 125 -23.01 -7.32 24.89
CA LEU A 125 -23.43 -8.50 24.14
C LEU A 125 -23.71 -8.14 22.67
N ALA A 126 -24.44 -7.05 22.41
CA ALA A 126 -24.70 -6.58 21.06
C ALA A 126 -23.43 -6.16 20.30
N TRP A 127 -22.45 -5.57 20.98
CA TRP A 127 -21.13 -5.28 20.39
C TRP A 127 -20.36 -6.56 20.06
N THR A 128 -20.41 -7.57 20.93
CA THR A 128 -19.79 -8.86 20.66
C THR A 128 -20.40 -9.54 19.45
N ASP A 129 -21.74 -9.55 19.33
CA ASP A 129 -22.43 -10.11 18.17
C ASP A 129 -22.04 -9.37 16.87
N LYS A 130 -21.93 -8.04 16.93
CA LYS A 130 -21.48 -7.22 15.79
C LYS A 130 -20.04 -7.53 15.39
N LEU A 131 -19.13 -7.62 16.36
CA LEU A 131 -17.72 -7.95 16.08
C LEU A 131 -17.57 -9.37 15.51
N GLN A 132 -18.37 -10.34 16.00
CA GLN A 132 -18.38 -11.69 15.43
C GLN A 132 -18.91 -11.71 13.99
N GLN A 133 -19.89 -10.87 13.66
CA GLN A 133 -20.38 -10.73 12.29
C GLN A 133 -19.33 -10.09 11.38
N GLU A 134 -18.65 -9.04 11.84
CA GLU A 134 -17.54 -8.40 11.12
C GLU A 134 -16.38 -9.37 10.91
N GLN A 135 -16.04 -10.18 11.92
CA GLN A 135 -15.02 -11.22 11.79
C GLN A 135 -15.38 -12.25 10.71
N LYS A 136 -16.61 -12.75 10.69
CA LYS A 136 -17.07 -13.69 9.65
C LYS A 136 -17.01 -13.08 8.26
N TYR A 137 -17.41 -11.82 8.12
CA TYR A 137 -17.32 -11.09 6.86
C TYR A 137 -15.87 -10.95 6.39
N LEU A 138 -14.95 -10.60 7.28
CA LEU A 138 -13.53 -10.50 6.97
C LEU A 138 -12.92 -11.87 6.60
N GLU A 139 -13.32 -12.96 7.25
CA GLU A 139 -12.91 -14.32 6.88
C GLU A 139 -13.42 -14.71 5.48
N GLU A 140 -14.65 -14.32 5.12
CA GLU A 140 -15.18 -14.51 3.76
C GLU A 140 -14.38 -13.71 2.72
N GLU A 141 -14.10 -12.42 2.98
CA GLU A 141 -13.25 -11.61 2.10
C GLU A 141 -11.83 -12.17 1.96
N GLU A 142 -11.22 -12.61 3.07
CA GLU A 142 -9.88 -13.21 3.04
C GLU A 142 -9.86 -14.49 2.19
N ASN A 143 -10.90 -15.31 2.27
CA ASN A 143 -11.02 -16.52 1.44
C ASN A 143 -11.17 -16.19 -0.05
N VAL A 144 -11.94 -15.15 -0.40
CA VAL A 144 -12.05 -14.65 -1.78
C VAL A 144 -10.69 -14.16 -2.28
N VAL A 145 -10.00 -13.33 -1.49
CA VAL A 145 -8.65 -12.82 -1.84
C VAL A 145 -7.65 -13.96 -2.01
N LYS A 146 -7.67 -14.97 -1.12
CA LYS A 146 -6.84 -16.17 -1.25
C LYS A 146 -7.15 -16.94 -2.53
N GLN A 147 -8.42 -17.04 -2.92
CA GLN A 147 -8.81 -17.69 -4.16
C GLN A 147 -8.34 -16.92 -5.39
N ASP A 148 -8.51 -15.59 -5.40
CA ASP A 148 -8.03 -14.71 -6.47
C ASP A 148 -6.51 -14.78 -6.61
N LEU A 149 -5.77 -14.79 -5.49
CA LEU A 149 -4.32 -14.95 -5.51
C LEU A 149 -3.90 -16.31 -6.08
N ARG A 150 -4.63 -17.39 -5.78
CA ARG A 150 -4.40 -18.71 -6.40
C ARG A 150 -4.66 -18.68 -7.90
N MET A 151 -5.74 -18.04 -8.35
CA MET A 151 -6.06 -17.90 -9.77
C MET A 151 -4.99 -17.09 -10.50
N ALA A 152 -4.56 -15.95 -9.94
CA ALA A 152 -3.48 -15.14 -10.48
C ALA A 152 -2.16 -15.92 -10.56
N HIS A 153 -1.85 -16.73 -9.54
CA HIS A 153 -0.67 -17.59 -9.57
C HIS A 153 -0.73 -18.66 -10.66
N MET A 154 -1.91 -19.24 -10.93
CA MET A 154 -2.09 -20.19 -12.03
C MET A 154 -1.98 -19.52 -13.40
N ASP A 155 -2.57 -18.34 -13.59
CA ASP A 155 -2.42 -17.55 -14.81
C ASP A 155 -0.95 -17.17 -15.07
N LEU A 156 -0.22 -16.77 -14.02
CA LEU A 156 1.21 -16.49 -14.12
C LEU A 156 2.00 -17.73 -14.55
N LYS A 157 1.70 -18.91 -13.98
CA LYS A 157 2.31 -20.18 -14.38
C LYS A 157 2.01 -20.52 -15.84
N GLU A 158 0.78 -20.32 -16.28
CA GLU A 158 0.38 -20.53 -17.68
C GLU A 158 1.13 -19.58 -18.62
N LYS A 159 1.23 -18.29 -18.27
CA LYS A 159 2.02 -17.30 -19.01
C LYS A 159 3.49 -17.69 -19.07
N ILE A 160 4.10 -18.10 -17.96
CA ILE A 160 5.49 -18.58 -17.94
C ILE A 160 5.66 -19.79 -18.87
N PHE A 161 4.71 -20.74 -18.85
CA PHE A 161 4.75 -21.90 -19.74
C PHE A 161 4.63 -21.51 -21.22
N LYS A 162 3.68 -20.61 -21.55
CA LYS A 162 3.53 -20.06 -22.91
C LYS A 162 4.79 -19.33 -23.37
N THR A 163 5.36 -18.47 -22.54
CA THR A 163 6.60 -17.75 -22.85
C THR A 163 7.76 -18.73 -23.06
N ARG A 164 7.88 -19.77 -22.24
CA ARG A 164 8.90 -20.82 -22.39
C ARG A 164 8.71 -21.61 -23.69
N ALA A 165 7.46 -21.90 -24.06
CA ALA A 165 7.12 -22.56 -25.32
C ALA A 165 7.51 -21.68 -26.51
N VAL A 166 7.16 -20.39 -26.50
CA VAL A 166 7.57 -19.43 -27.55
C VAL A 166 9.09 -19.33 -27.62
N LEU A 167 9.78 -19.23 -26.48
CA LEU A 167 11.24 -19.17 -26.45
C LEU A 167 11.87 -20.44 -27.06
N SER A 168 11.28 -21.61 -26.78
CA SER A 168 11.72 -22.88 -27.37
C SER A 168 11.47 -22.92 -28.89
N GLN A 169 10.32 -22.42 -29.36
CA GLN A 169 10.00 -22.32 -30.78
C GLN A 169 10.94 -21.35 -31.49
N VAL A 170 11.24 -20.18 -30.90
CA VAL A 170 12.22 -19.22 -31.44
C VAL A 170 13.60 -19.87 -31.50
N SER A 171 14.00 -20.60 -30.47
CA SER A 171 15.29 -21.32 -30.47
C SER A 171 15.35 -22.41 -31.53
N GLN A 172 14.23 -23.11 -31.79
CA GLN A 172 14.14 -24.15 -32.80
C GLN A 172 14.09 -23.57 -34.21
N ALA A 173 13.36 -22.46 -34.42
CA ALA A 173 13.36 -21.71 -35.66
C ALA A 173 14.75 -21.12 -35.95
N ALA A 174 15.44 -20.58 -34.94
CA ALA A 174 16.82 -20.11 -35.09
C ALA A 174 17.77 -21.25 -35.49
N LYS A 175 17.61 -22.46 -34.92
CA LYS A 175 18.34 -23.66 -35.34
C LYS A 175 18.01 -24.06 -36.77
N GLN A 176 16.73 -24.10 -37.14
CA GLN A 176 16.30 -24.41 -38.51
C GLN A 176 16.79 -23.39 -39.53
N VAL A 177 16.85 -22.09 -39.19
CA VAL A 177 17.44 -21.05 -40.03
C VAL A 177 18.95 -21.28 -40.17
N SER A 178 19.65 -21.64 -39.08
CA SER A 178 21.07 -22.00 -39.15
C SER A 178 21.34 -23.26 -39.98
N GLU A 179 20.41 -24.23 -39.99
CA GLU A 179 20.51 -25.46 -40.78
C GLU A 179 20.11 -25.24 -42.25
N CYS A 180 19.13 -24.38 -42.53
CA CYS A 180 18.74 -23.99 -43.90
C CYS A 180 19.85 -23.21 -44.63
N GLN A 181 20.72 -22.50 -43.90
CA GLN A 181 21.93 -21.88 -44.45
C GLN A 181 22.94 -22.90 -45.00
N VAL A 182 22.86 -24.18 -44.59
CA VAL A 182 23.76 -25.25 -45.07
C VAL A 182 23.22 -25.91 -46.36
N GLY A 183 21.92 -25.80 -46.64
CA GLY A 183 21.25 -26.52 -47.74
C GLY A 183 20.88 -25.69 -48.97
N MET A 184 20.83 -24.37 -48.88
CA MET A 184 20.44 -23.48 -49.98
C MET A 184 21.66 -22.67 -50.45
N GLY A 185 22.00 -22.81 -51.74
CA GLY A 185 23.16 -22.14 -52.34
C GLY A 185 23.26 -20.66 -51.96
N GLN A 186 24.46 -20.25 -51.52
CA GLN A 186 24.89 -18.89 -51.17
C GLN A 186 23.75 -17.91 -50.91
N LEU A 187 23.02 -18.09 -49.80
CA LEU A 187 22.30 -16.96 -49.23
C LEU A 187 23.32 -15.87 -48.87
N PRO A 188 22.99 -14.60 -49.10
CA PRO A 188 23.88 -13.52 -48.74
C PRO A 188 24.18 -13.60 -47.24
N THR A 189 25.47 -13.67 -46.90
CA THR A 189 25.94 -13.89 -45.52
C THR A 189 25.66 -12.68 -44.61
N LEU A 190 25.28 -11.54 -45.20
CA LEU A 190 25.01 -10.27 -44.54
C LEU A 190 23.66 -9.73 -45.01
N LEU A 191 22.88 -9.16 -44.09
CA LEU A 191 21.62 -8.46 -44.34
C LEU A 191 21.80 -7.32 -45.35
N CYS A 192 22.96 -6.66 -45.36
CA CYS A 192 23.28 -5.61 -46.34
C CYS A 192 23.36 -6.08 -47.80
N GLN A 193 23.39 -7.40 -48.04
CA GLN A 193 23.38 -8.00 -49.37
C GLN A 193 21.98 -8.51 -49.78
N ILE A 194 20.99 -8.42 -48.89
CA ILE A 194 19.61 -8.80 -49.13
C ILE A 194 18.83 -7.56 -49.59
N ASP A 195 18.00 -7.71 -50.62
CA ASP A 195 17.05 -6.66 -51.01
C ASP A 195 15.94 -6.54 -49.97
N LEU A 196 15.90 -5.41 -49.25
CA LEU A 196 14.89 -5.10 -48.24
C LEU A 196 13.61 -4.47 -48.84
N GLY A 197 13.57 -4.19 -50.14
CA GLY A 197 12.41 -3.59 -50.82
C GLY A 197 11.08 -4.30 -50.52
N PRO A 198 10.97 -5.63 -50.67
CA PRO A 198 9.74 -6.37 -50.39
C PRO A 198 9.27 -6.26 -48.93
N TYR A 199 10.22 -6.22 -47.99
CA TYR A 199 9.93 -6.07 -46.57
C TYR A 199 9.39 -4.67 -46.25
N LEU A 200 10.01 -3.63 -46.82
CA LEU A 200 9.56 -2.25 -46.65
C LEU A 200 8.17 -2.02 -47.27
N GLU A 201 7.87 -2.63 -48.42
CA GLU A 201 6.53 -2.61 -49.00
C GLU A 201 5.48 -3.27 -48.10
N GLN A 202 5.83 -4.39 -47.45
CA GLN A 202 4.96 -5.06 -46.49
C GLN A 202 4.73 -4.21 -45.23
N GLU A 203 5.75 -3.53 -44.72
CA GLU A 203 5.59 -2.57 -43.62
C GLU A 203 4.69 -1.40 -44.02
N GLN A 204 4.88 -0.84 -45.23
CA GLN A 204 4.02 0.24 -45.73
C GLN A 204 2.56 -0.20 -45.89
N GLN A 205 2.31 -1.41 -46.38
CA GLN A 205 0.95 -1.96 -46.48
C GLN A 205 0.31 -2.12 -45.10
N ALA A 206 1.07 -2.56 -44.10
CA ALA A 206 0.61 -2.65 -42.72
C ALA A 206 0.28 -1.26 -42.14
N THR A 207 1.12 -0.25 -42.40
CA THR A 207 0.85 1.15 -42.01
C THR A 207 -0.42 1.69 -42.67
N ASN A 208 -0.59 1.47 -43.97
CA ASN A 208 -1.81 1.88 -44.68
C ASN A 208 -3.06 1.15 -44.14
N ALA A 209 -2.94 -0.10 -43.71
CA ALA A 209 -4.03 -0.84 -43.07
C ALA A 209 -4.40 -0.25 -41.71
N PHE A 210 -3.39 0.15 -40.93
CA PHE A 210 -3.57 0.82 -39.64
C PHE A 210 -4.26 2.19 -39.79
N GLU A 211 -3.84 3.02 -40.77
CA GLU A 211 -4.47 4.31 -41.03
C GLU A 211 -5.96 4.18 -41.37
N ARG A 212 -6.32 3.21 -42.24
CA ARG A 212 -7.73 2.93 -42.54
C ARG A 212 -8.50 2.46 -41.30
N PHE A 213 -7.87 1.66 -40.44
CA PHE A 213 -8.49 1.22 -39.19
C PHE A 213 -8.76 2.41 -38.26
N ILE A 214 -7.81 3.33 -38.08
CA ILE A 214 -7.99 4.54 -37.25
C ILE A 214 -9.09 5.46 -37.82
N GLN A 215 -9.13 5.64 -39.14
CA GLN A 215 -10.20 6.42 -39.80
C GLN A 215 -11.60 5.83 -39.56
N GLN A 216 -11.73 4.50 -39.44
CA GLN A 216 -12.99 3.84 -39.09
C GLN A 216 -13.34 3.95 -37.60
N VAL A 217 -12.36 4.22 -36.73
CA VAL A 217 -12.51 4.27 -35.27
C VAL A 217 -12.81 5.69 -34.78
N LEU A 218 -12.34 6.72 -35.50
CA LEU A 218 -12.66 8.13 -35.24
C LEU A 218 -13.44 8.75 -36.40
N PRO A 219 -14.78 8.57 -36.49
CA PRO A 219 -15.54 9.16 -37.59
C PRO A 219 -15.71 10.69 -37.51
N GLU A 220 -15.41 11.36 -36.39
CA GLU A 220 -15.92 12.75 -36.21
C GLU A 220 -15.07 13.73 -35.38
N SER A 221 -13.90 13.37 -34.83
CA SER A 221 -13.15 14.29 -33.93
C SER A 221 -11.83 14.82 -34.46
N VAL A 222 -11.41 14.49 -35.69
CA VAL A 222 -10.19 15.07 -36.29
C VAL A 222 -10.45 15.35 -37.76
N GLN A 223 -11.30 16.34 -38.04
CA GLN A 223 -11.01 17.18 -39.19
C GLN A 223 -9.84 18.06 -38.78
N ALA A 224 -8.64 17.68 -39.24
CA ALA A 224 -7.49 18.56 -39.19
C ALA A 224 -7.80 19.81 -40.04
N PRO A 225 -7.47 21.03 -39.57
CA PRO A 225 -7.61 22.24 -40.37
C PRO A 225 -6.76 22.14 -41.62
N ASP A 226 -7.41 22.37 -42.76
CA ASP A 226 -6.80 22.54 -44.06
C ASP A 226 -5.58 23.47 -44.00
N ALA A 227 -4.41 22.91 -44.32
CA ALA A 227 -3.30 23.68 -44.85
C ALA A 227 -3.23 23.38 -46.37
N TRP A 228 -3.84 24.28 -47.15
CA TRP A 228 -3.36 24.78 -48.45
C TRP A 228 -1.85 24.53 -48.69
N GLU A 229 -1.32 24.28 -49.88
CA GLU A 229 -1.77 24.28 -51.25
C GLU A 229 -0.55 23.75 -52.05
N ALA A 230 -0.75 22.90 -53.07
CA ALA A 230 -0.15 23.06 -54.41
C ALA A 230 -0.22 21.74 -55.20
N ASN A 231 -1.19 21.76 -56.11
CA ASN A 231 -1.44 20.87 -57.23
C ASN A 231 -0.21 20.27 -57.92
N GLY A 232 -0.40 19.03 -58.39
CA GLY A 232 0.33 18.52 -59.54
C GLY A 232 0.08 17.05 -59.85
N SER A 233 -1.13 16.67 -60.25
CA SER A 233 -1.39 15.93 -61.50
C SER A 233 -2.64 15.06 -61.43
N GLN A 234 -3.39 15.20 -62.51
CA GLN A 234 -4.67 14.61 -62.88
C GLN A 234 -4.66 13.09 -63.09
N ASP A 235 -5.90 12.59 -63.08
CA ASP A 235 -6.45 11.40 -63.74
C ASP A 235 -6.09 10.03 -63.15
N PHE A 236 -7.11 9.32 -62.65
CA PHE A 236 -7.80 8.33 -63.47
C PHE A 236 -9.16 7.92 -62.86
N THR A 237 -10.05 7.65 -63.80
CA THR A 237 -11.49 7.36 -63.82
C THR A 237 -12.01 6.13 -63.05
N GLU A 238 -13.36 6.11 -62.96
CA GLU A 238 -14.27 4.96 -62.77
C GLU A 238 -14.42 4.43 -61.32
N ARG A 239 -15.61 4.10 -60.78
CA ARG A 239 -16.82 3.55 -61.39
C ARG A 239 -17.97 3.52 -60.36
N MET A 240 -19.19 3.72 -60.86
CA MET A 240 -20.48 3.10 -60.46
C MET A 240 -20.94 3.04 -58.99
N ASP A 241 -22.00 3.81 -58.74
CA ASP A 241 -23.31 3.34 -58.29
C ASP A 241 -23.37 2.10 -57.37
N THR A 242 -23.49 2.36 -56.07
CA THR A 242 -24.26 1.50 -55.18
C THR A 242 -25.30 2.33 -54.43
N LYS A 243 -26.54 2.19 -54.88
CA LYS A 243 -27.76 2.12 -54.06
C LYS A 243 -27.67 2.79 -52.68
N LYS A 244 -28.18 4.02 -52.63
CA LYS A 244 -28.66 4.69 -51.42
C LYS A 244 -29.66 3.77 -50.72
N THR A 245 -29.17 2.95 -49.80
CA THR A 245 -29.98 2.40 -48.71
C THR A 245 -29.91 3.47 -47.63
N SER A 246 -31.00 4.19 -47.48
CA SER A 246 -31.25 5.13 -46.40
C SER A 246 -30.98 4.45 -45.06
N MET A 247 -29.80 4.70 -44.49
CA MET A 247 -29.59 4.60 -43.05
C MET A 247 -30.10 5.90 -42.41
N PRO A 248 -30.74 5.84 -41.23
CA PRO A 248 -31.22 7.04 -40.56
C PRO A 248 -30.04 7.95 -40.28
N LYS A 249 -30.21 9.23 -40.61
CA LYS A 249 -29.29 10.29 -40.20
C LYS A 249 -28.96 10.09 -38.71
N SER A 250 -27.67 10.02 -38.44
CA SER A 250 -27.09 10.17 -37.12
C SER A 250 -27.74 11.36 -36.40
N LEU A 251 -28.22 11.11 -35.18
CA LEU A 251 -28.49 12.16 -34.19
C LEU A 251 -27.20 12.95 -34.01
N GLY A 252 -27.15 14.12 -34.61
CA GLY A 252 -26.00 15.00 -34.58
C GLY A 252 -26.45 16.40 -34.92
N THR A 253 -27.34 16.97 -34.08
CA THR A 253 -27.64 18.41 -33.96
C THR A 253 -28.73 18.66 -32.91
N ASP A 254 -28.55 18.24 -31.66
CA ASP A 254 -29.68 18.08 -30.74
C ASP A 254 -29.41 18.66 -29.33
N GLU A 255 -28.71 19.80 -29.22
CA GLU A 255 -28.73 20.55 -27.94
C GLU A 255 -30.15 21.06 -27.61
N GLU A 256 -30.97 21.35 -28.63
CA GLU A 256 -32.39 21.71 -28.45
C GLU A 256 -33.26 20.50 -28.04
N ASP A 257 -32.87 19.29 -28.41
CA ASP A 257 -33.63 18.06 -28.18
C ASP A 257 -33.39 17.47 -26.77
N GLU A 258 -32.19 17.61 -26.18
CA GLU A 258 -31.95 17.18 -24.79
C GLU A 258 -32.78 18.00 -23.79
N ASP A 259 -32.86 19.30 -23.99
CA ASP A 259 -33.67 20.19 -23.17
C ASP A 259 -35.16 19.91 -23.31
N SER A 260 -35.61 19.54 -24.52
CA SER A 260 -36.99 19.11 -24.76
C SER A 260 -37.32 17.82 -24.01
N PHE A 261 -36.41 16.84 -24.03
CA PHE A 261 -36.56 15.55 -23.36
C PHE A 261 -36.68 15.70 -21.84
N TRP A 262 -35.82 16.52 -21.21
CA TRP A 262 -35.89 16.74 -19.76
C TRP A 262 -37.15 17.50 -19.34
N LYS A 263 -37.65 18.40 -20.19
CA LYS A 263 -38.93 19.10 -19.98
C LYS A 263 -40.09 18.11 -20.04
N GLU A 264 -40.16 17.25 -21.04
CA GLU A 264 -41.18 16.22 -21.17
C GLU A 264 -41.16 15.23 -19.98
N LEU A 265 -39.97 14.80 -19.57
CA LEU A 265 -39.82 13.93 -18.41
C LEU A 265 -40.32 14.60 -17.12
N GLY A 266 -40.03 15.89 -16.94
CA GLY A 266 -40.56 16.69 -15.83
C GLY A 266 -42.09 16.80 -15.87
N GLN A 267 -42.69 16.94 -17.05
CA GLN A 267 -44.14 16.94 -17.21
C GLN A 267 -44.76 15.59 -16.82
N ILE A 268 -44.16 14.48 -17.23
CA ILE A 268 -44.61 13.13 -16.84
C ILE A 268 -44.52 12.94 -15.32
N GLU A 269 -43.43 13.38 -14.68
CA GLU A 269 -43.26 13.30 -13.23
C GLU A 269 -44.33 14.08 -12.48
N THR A 270 -44.57 15.32 -12.91
CA THR A 270 -45.58 16.19 -12.28
C THR A 270 -46.99 15.65 -12.46
N ALA A 271 -47.32 15.14 -13.66
CA ALA A 271 -48.59 14.48 -13.92
C ALA A 271 -48.78 13.24 -13.02
N TYR A 272 -47.74 12.41 -12.87
CA TYR A 272 -47.77 11.25 -11.97
C TYR A 272 -48.02 11.66 -10.51
N ILE A 273 -47.29 12.67 -10.01
CA ILE A 273 -47.44 13.16 -8.63
C ILE A 273 -48.87 13.66 -8.40
N CYS A 274 -49.43 14.43 -9.32
CA CYS A 274 -50.80 14.92 -9.24
C CYS A 274 -51.82 13.77 -9.23
N ALA A 275 -51.74 12.86 -10.19
CA ALA A 275 -52.64 11.72 -10.27
C ALA A 275 -52.54 10.82 -9.03
N ARG A 276 -51.32 10.55 -8.55
CA ARG A 276 -51.10 9.72 -7.36
C ARG A 276 -51.62 10.37 -6.08
N ARG A 277 -51.46 11.68 -5.94
CA ARG A 277 -52.03 12.46 -4.83
C ARG A 277 -53.56 12.37 -4.83
N GLU A 278 -54.19 12.53 -5.99
CA GLU A 278 -55.65 12.41 -6.12
C GLU A 278 -56.13 11.01 -5.75
N VAL A 279 -55.45 9.96 -6.19
CA VAL A 279 -55.77 8.58 -5.81
C VAL A 279 -55.70 8.37 -4.29
N ILE A 280 -54.65 8.88 -3.63
CA ILE A 280 -54.49 8.75 -2.17
C ILE A 280 -55.60 9.50 -1.43
N VAL A 281 -55.90 10.74 -1.84
CA VAL A 281 -56.94 11.57 -1.20
C VAL A 281 -58.33 10.97 -1.42
N THR A 282 -58.61 10.46 -2.63
CA THR A 282 -59.91 9.84 -2.92
C THR A 282 -60.08 8.52 -2.20
N ALA A 283 -59.05 7.68 -2.13
CA ALA A 283 -59.06 6.44 -1.35
C ALA A 283 -59.34 6.71 0.13
N ALA A 284 -58.63 7.67 0.75
CA ALA A 284 -58.85 8.04 2.14
C ALA A 284 -60.27 8.59 2.40
N LYS A 285 -60.84 9.35 1.45
CA LYS A 285 -62.23 9.82 1.54
C LYS A 285 -63.24 8.67 1.46
N VAL A 286 -62.99 7.70 0.58
CA VAL A 286 -63.87 6.51 0.44
C VAL A 286 -63.80 5.66 1.71
N GLU A 287 -62.61 5.36 2.21
CA GLU A 287 -62.43 4.63 3.48
C GLU A 287 -63.09 5.36 4.65
N GLY A 288 -62.91 6.68 4.73
CA GLY A 288 -63.58 7.51 5.74
C GLY A 288 -65.10 7.49 5.64
N ALA A 289 -65.66 7.51 4.42
CA ALA A 289 -67.10 7.38 4.21
C ALA A 289 -67.62 5.99 4.61
N CYS A 290 -66.88 4.92 4.29
CA CYS A 290 -67.21 3.56 4.71
C CYS A 290 -67.23 3.44 6.24
N ALA A 291 -66.18 3.93 6.91
CA ALA A 291 -66.11 3.90 8.37
C ALA A 291 -67.24 4.72 9.02
N ALA A 292 -67.61 5.86 8.44
CA ALA A 292 -68.74 6.66 8.90
C ALA A 292 -70.08 5.93 8.74
N LEU A 293 -70.28 5.22 7.63
CA LEU A 293 -71.47 4.38 7.42
C LEU A 293 -71.54 3.23 8.42
N GLU A 294 -70.44 2.52 8.64
CA GLU A 294 -70.38 1.44 9.64
C GLU A 294 -70.66 1.96 11.06
N TRP A 295 -70.10 3.12 11.43
CA TRP A 295 -70.35 3.73 12.73
C TRP A 295 -71.81 4.15 12.89
N ALA A 296 -72.41 4.75 11.85
CA ALA A 296 -73.81 5.12 11.86
C ALA A 296 -74.73 3.90 12.01
N GLN A 297 -74.43 2.80 11.31
CA GLN A 297 -75.16 1.53 11.44
C GLN A 297 -75.09 0.98 12.87
N ARG A 298 -73.87 0.84 13.44
CA ARG A 298 -73.67 0.35 14.81
C ARG A 298 -74.36 1.23 15.87
N THR A 299 -74.35 2.54 15.64
CA THR A 299 -74.97 3.50 16.57
C THR A 299 -76.49 3.46 16.48
N LEU A 300 -77.04 3.25 15.28
CA LEU A 300 -78.49 3.09 15.08
C LEU A 300 -78.99 1.81 15.77
N GLU A 301 -78.27 0.70 15.61
CA GLU A 301 -78.57 -0.56 16.34
C GLU A 301 -78.53 -0.36 17.87
N ALA A 302 -77.52 0.33 18.39
CA ALA A 302 -77.41 0.61 19.83
C ALA A 302 -78.50 1.56 20.37
N LEU A 303 -78.99 2.49 19.53
CA LEU A 303 -80.09 3.40 19.90
C LEU A 303 -81.44 2.68 19.96
N GLU A 304 -81.65 1.68 19.10
CA GLU A 304 -82.83 0.80 19.15
C GLU A 304 -82.88 -0.01 20.46
N ASP A 305 -81.72 -0.40 21.01
CA ASP A 305 -81.62 -1.17 22.25
C ASP A 305 -81.73 -0.32 23.54
N ASN A 306 -81.06 0.85 23.64
CA ASN A 306 -81.07 1.65 24.88
C ASN A 306 -80.78 3.15 24.67
N GLN A 307 -81.77 3.88 24.17
CA GLN A 307 -81.65 5.27 23.72
C GLN A 307 -81.05 6.26 24.75
N GLN A 308 -81.53 6.26 26.00
CA GLN A 308 -81.10 7.23 27.02
C GLN A 308 -79.63 7.06 27.44
N ALA A 309 -79.12 5.82 27.44
CA ALA A 309 -77.74 5.54 27.83
C ALA A 309 -76.74 6.00 26.74
N VAL A 310 -77.07 5.75 25.47
CA VAL A 310 -76.24 6.13 24.32
C VAL A 310 -76.17 7.66 24.17
N GLU A 311 -77.30 8.36 24.32
CA GLU A 311 -77.32 9.82 24.25
C GLU A 311 -76.48 10.47 25.36
N ALA A 312 -76.57 9.97 26.60
CA ALA A 312 -75.76 10.46 27.72
C ALA A 312 -74.25 10.21 27.49
N GLN A 313 -73.89 9.05 26.94
CA GLN A 313 -72.50 8.73 26.61
C GLN A 313 -71.95 9.64 25.51
N LEU A 314 -72.70 9.86 24.43
CA LEU A 314 -72.31 10.76 23.34
C LEU A 314 -72.16 12.22 23.83
N GLN A 315 -73.07 12.69 24.68
CA GLN A 315 -72.96 14.03 25.28
C GLN A 315 -71.73 14.16 26.18
N SER A 316 -71.41 13.14 26.97
CA SER A 316 -70.21 13.14 27.82
C SER A 316 -68.91 13.14 27.02
N GLN A 317 -68.89 12.52 25.83
CA GLN A 317 -67.71 12.37 24.99
C GLN A 317 -67.56 13.45 23.90
N ALA A 318 -68.61 14.25 23.64
CA ALA A 318 -68.64 15.24 22.56
C ALA A 318 -67.44 16.21 22.59
N ALA A 319 -67.09 16.72 23.78
CA ALA A 319 -65.96 17.64 23.94
C ALA A 319 -64.60 16.97 23.66
N VAL A 320 -64.46 15.68 24.01
CA VAL A 320 -63.24 14.90 23.75
C VAL A 320 -63.10 14.62 22.26
N LEU A 321 -64.19 14.18 21.61
CA LEU A 321 -64.23 13.92 20.17
C LEU A 321 -63.97 15.19 19.34
N GLN A 322 -64.46 16.35 19.77
CA GLN A 322 -64.18 17.63 19.11
C GLN A 322 -62.69 18.00 19.14
N ARG A 323 -62.01 17.79 20.28
CA ARG A 323 -60.56 18.03 20.40
C ARG A 323 -59.79 17.06 19.50
N GLN A 324 -60.15 15.78 19.51
CA GLN A 324 -59.54 14.76 18.66
C GLN A 324 -59.76 15.03 17.16
N LEU A 325 -60.94 15.52 16.76
CA LEU A 325 -61.18 15.94 15.37
C LEU A 325 -60.29 17.11 14.96
N HIS A 326 -60.02 18.05 15.88
CA HIS A 326 -59.12 19.16 15.59
C HIS A 326 -57.67 18.69 15.40
N THR A 327 -57.16 17.82 16.29
CA THR A 327 -55.82 17.26 16.16
C THR A 327 -55.69 16.43 14.87
N LEU A 328 -56.66 15.56 14.57
CA LEU A 328 -56.65 14.76 13.35
C LEU A 328 -56.71 15.62 12.08
N ARG A 329 -57.48 16.72 12.08
CA ARG A 329 -57.49 17.66 10.94
C ARG A 329 -56.14 18.34 10.75
N PHE A 330 -55.49 18.73 11.84
CA PHE A 330 -54.15 19.29 11.80
C PHE A 330 -53.15 18.27 11.22
N ASP A 331 -53.17 17.03 11.73
CA ASP A 331 -52.29 15.96 11.25
C ASP A 331 -52.50 15.64 9.78
N ILE A 332 -53.76 15.52 9.33
CA ILE A 332 -54.10 15.31 7.91
C ILE A 332 -53.59 16.46 7.05
N SER A 333 -53.77 17.71 7.50
CA SER A 333 -53.28 18.87 6.76
C SER A 333 -51.76 18.86 6.65
N HIS A 334 -51.05 18.57 7.75
CA HIS A 334 -49.60 18.50 7.81
C HIS A 334 -49.05 17.36 6.93
N THR A 335 -49.69 16.19 6.95
CA THR A 335 -49.29 15.06 6.10
C THR A 335 -49.49 15.40 4.61
N LEU A 336 -50.60 16.06 4.24
CA LEU A 336 -50.87 16.42 2.84
C LEU A 336 -49.95 17.53 2.31
N THR A 337 -49.50 18.46 3.15
CA THR A 337 -48.66 19.60 2.74
C THR A 337 -47.16 19.32 2.87
N HIS A 338 -46.72 18.63 3.92
CA HIS A 338 -45.30 18.48 4.23
C HIS A 338 -44.74 17.09 3.98
N GLN A 339 -45.49 16.02 4.31
CA GLN A 339 -44.96 14.66 4.24
C GLN A 339 -45.20 13.97 2.89
N LEU A 340 -46.39 14.14 2.32
CA LEU A 340 -46.78 13.45 1.09
C LEU A 340 -46.04 13.97 -0.17
N PRO A 341 -45.86 15.29 -0.39
CA PRO A 341 -45.18 15.79 -1.58
C PRO A 341 -43.73 15.30 -1.79
N PRO A 342 -42.84 15.26 -0.76
CA PRO A 342 -41.48 14.75 -0.96
C PRO A 342 -41.46 13.24 -1.26
N LEU A 343 -42.36 12.45 -0.65
CA LEU A 343 -42.47 11.02 -0.90
C LEU A 343 -42.90 10.73 -2.35
N LEU A 344 -43.92 11.44 -2.84
CA LEU A 344 -44.37 11.29 -4.23
C LEU A 344 -43.31 11.74 -5.24
N LYS A 345 -42.56 12.81 -4.92
CA LYS A 345 -41.41 13.25 -5.75
C LYS A 345 -40.31 12.18 -5.80
N ALA A 346 -39.99 11.55 -4.67
CA ALA A 346 -39.00 10.48 -4.62
C ALA A 346 -39.46 9.25 -5.43
N GLU A 347 -40.73 8.86 -5.29
CA GLU A 347 -41.32 7.76 -6.04
C GLU A 347 -41.32 8.02 -7.56
N ALA A 348 -41.73 9.23 -7.99
CA ALA A 348 -41.73 9.62 -9.40
C ALA A 348 -40.32 9.56 -10.01
N ARG A 349 -39.32 10.12 -9.32
CA ARG A 349 -37.92 10.10 -9.77
C ARG A 349 -37.37 8.68 -9.89
N ARG A 350 -37.68 7.83 -8.91
CA ARG A 350 -37.28 6.41 -8.93
C ARG A 350 -37.89 5.66 -10.10
N ARG A 351 -39.13 5.98 -10.47
CA ARG A 351 -39.86 5.28 -11.53
C ARG A 351 -39.46 5.73 -12.93
N PHE A 352 -39.18 7.02 -13.12
CA PHE A 352 -38.95 7.59 -14.45
C PHE A 352 -37.48 7.98 -14.71
N ARG A 353 -36.83 8.76 -13.84
CA ARG A 353 -35.43 9.21 -14.11
C ARG A 353 -34.42 8.09 -13.98
N LEU A 354 -34.53 7.28 -12.93
CA LEU A 354 -33.52 6.28 -12.60
C LEU A 354 -33.32 5.25 -13.72
N PRO A 355 -34.38 4.63 -14.30
CA PRO A 355 -34.24 3.70 -15.41
C PRO A 355 -33.70 4.35 -16.69
N ILE A 356 -34.16 5.56 -17.02
CA ILE A 356 -33.73 6.29 -18.22
C ILE A 356 -32.25 6.67 -18.12
N LEU A 357 -31.83 7.22 -16.98
CA LEU A 357 -30.43 7.54 -16.71
C LEU A 357 -29.57 6.28 -16.77
N HIS A 358 -30.02 5.20 -16.12
CA HIS A 358 -29.31 3.93 -16.14
C HIS A 358 -29.11 3.40 -17.56
N GLU A 359 -30.14 3.43 -18.40
CA GLU A 359 -30.03 2.99 -19.79
C GLU A 359 -29.08 3.89 -20.60
N ARG A 360 -29.18 5.21 -20.44
CA ARG A 360 -28.29 6.17 -21.13
C ARG A 360 -26.83 5.99 -20.71
N PHE A 361 -26.56 5.82 -19.42
CA PHE A 361 -25.21 5.51 -18.93
C PHE A 361 -24.73 4.15 -19.39
N SER A 362 -25.61 3.15 -19.48
CA SER A 362 -25.24 1.82 -19.98
C SER A 362 -24.86 1.86 -21.46
N ARG A 363 -25.59 2.62 -22.28
CA ARG A 363 -25.25 2.82 -23.70
C ARG A 363 -23.92 3.56 -23.85
N GLU A 364 -23.69 4.61 -23.05
CA GLU A 364 -22.43 5.35 -23.10
C GLU A 364 -21.26 4.50 -22.62
N ALA A 365 -21.44 3.71 -21.56
CA ALA A 365 -20.44 2.75 -21.10
C ALA A 365 -20.12 1.71 -22.19
N ALA A 366 -21.12 1.18 -22.90
CA ALA A 366 -20.91 0.26 -24.02
C ALA A 366 -20.17 0.92 -25.19
N ARG A 367 -20.48 2.20 -25.50
CA ARG A 367 -19.76 3.00 -26.50
C ARG A 367 -18.29 3.17 -26.11
N LEU A 368 -18.04 3.62 -24.89
CA LEU A 368 -16.69 3.82 -24.35
C LEU A 368 -15.90 2.52 -24.30
N GLN A 369 -16.53 1.40 -23.93
CA GLN A 369 -15.88 0.09 -23.93
C GLN A 369 -15.50 -0.37 -25.34
N ASN A 370 -16.33 -0.10 -26.34
CA ASN A 370 -16.01 -0.39 -27.74
C ASN A 370 -14.83 0.45 -28.23
N ILE A 371 -14.81 1.73 -27.89
CA ILE A 371 -13.67 2.63 -28.18
C ILE A 371 -12.41 2.12 -27.48
N ALA A 372 -12.47 1.77 -26.20
CA ALA A 372 -11.33 1.24 -25.44
C ALA A 372 -10.76 -0.04 -26.08
N ARG A 373 -11.62 -1.01 -26.45
CA ARG A 373 -11.17 -2.24 -27.15
C ARG A 373 -10.49 -1.94 -28.49
N ARG A 374 -11.00 -0.95 -29.25
CA ARG A 374 -10.39 -0.53 -30.52
C ARG A 374 -9.07 0.20 -30.29
N GLN A 375 -8.96 1.01 -29.24
CA GLN A 375 -7.72 1.66 -28.83
C GLN A 375 -6.67 0.64 -28.37
N GLU A 376 -7.04 -0.40 -27.61
CA GLU A 376 -6.15 -1.50 -27.25
C GLU A 376 -5.64 -2.24 -28.49
N ALA A 377 -6.52 -2.51 -29.46
CA ALA A 377 -6.12 -3.11 -30.74
C ALA A 377 -5.13 -2.21 -31.49
N ALA A 378 -5.39 -0.89 -31.58
CA ALA A 378 -4.46 0.06 -32.18
C ALA A 378 -3.11 0.12 -31.42
N ALA A 379 -3.17 0.13 -30.09
CA ALA A 379 -2.00 0.18 -29.23
C ALA A 379 -1.16 -1.10 -29.31
N ALA A 380 -1.73 -2.25 -29.71
CA ALA A 380 -0.97 -3.48 -29.95
C ALA A 380 -0.21 -3.45 -31.30
N TRP A 381 -0.73 -2.73 -32.31
CA TRP A 381 -0.10 -2.64 -33.63
C TRP A 381 1.22 -1.87 -33.59
N LEU A 382 1.26 -0.71 -32.92
CA LEU A 382 2.43 0.17 -32.91
C LEU A 382 3.69 -0.50 -32.32
N PRO A 383 3.65 -1.16 -31.14
CA PRO A 383 4.80 -1.89 -30.59
C PRO A 383 5.20 -3.08 -31.47
N SER A 384 4.25 -3.73 -32.15
CA SER A 384 4.57 -4.83 -33.06
C SER A 384 5.30 -4.35 -34.31
N GLN A 385 4.87 -3.24 -34.93
CA GLN A 385 5.62 -2.63 -36.02
C GLN A 385 7.00 -2.14 -35.54
N HIS A 386 7.03 -1.43 -34.42
CA HIS A 386 8.26 -0.87 -33.86
C HIS A 386 9.29 -1.95 -33.54
N SER A 387 8.90 -3.03 -32.85
CA SER A 387 9.80 -4.14 -32.52
C SER A 387 10.39 -4.84 -33.76
N ARG A 388 9.62 -4.96 -34.85
CA ARG A 388 10.13 -5.51 -36.12
C ARG A 388 11.18 -4.60 -36.76
N LEU A 389 10.97 -3.28 -36.72
CA LEU A 389 11.94 -2.30 -37.20
C LEU A 389 13.19 -2.25 -36.31
N ASP A 390 13.03 -2.33 -34.99
CA ASP A 390 14.15 -2.34 -34.03
C ASP A 390 15.03 -3.58 -34.22
N LEU A 391 14.44 -4.75 -34.44
CA LEU A 391 15.18 -5.98 -34.72
C LEU A 391 16.04 -5.85 -35.99
N LEU A 392 15.47 -5.26 -37.04
CA LEU A 392 16.19 -5.00 -38.29
C LEU A 392 17.33 -3.99 -38.07
N GLU A 393 17.10 -2.92 -37.30
CA GLU A 393 18.11 -1.93 -36.97
C GLU A 393 19.26 -2.54 -36.14
N LEU A 394 18.94 -3.36 -35.14
CA LEU A 394 19.92 -4.06 -34.32
C LEU A 394 20.80 -5.00 -35.14
N GLN A 395 20.21 -5.74 -36.07
CA GLN A 395 20.95 -6.62 -36.97
C GLN A 395 21.90 -5.82 -37.88
N LEU A 396 21.44 -4.70 -38.46
CA LEU A 396 22.30 -3.79 -39.24
C LEU A 396 23.44 -3.20 -38.41
N LYS A 397 23.17 -2.78 -37.16
CA LYS A 397 24.20 -2.27 -36.24
C LYS A 397 25.25 -3.33 -35.91
N ARG A 398 24.82 -4.58 -35.70
CA ARG A 398 25.74 -5.70 -35.47
C ARG A 398 26.62 -5.95 -36.69
N GLU A 399 26.03 -6.03 -37.87
CA GLU A 399 26.78 -6.27 -39.11
C GLU A 399 27.78 -5.16 -39.42
N ARG A 400 27.41 -3.90 -39.18
CA ARG A 400 28.34 -2.77 -39.30
C ARG A 400 29.58 -3.00 -38.42
N LYS A 401 29.41 -3.37 -37.14
CA LYS A 401 30.53 -3.64 -36.23
C LYS A 401 31.41 -4.79 -36.73
N GLU A 402 30.80 -5.87 -37.23
CA GLU A 402 31.54 -7.01 -37.78
C GLU A 402 32.34 -6.62 -39.04
N LEU A 403 31.78 -5.76 -39.90
CA LEU A 403 32.47 -5.24 -41.09
C LEU A 403 33.59 -4.27 -40.73
N GLU A 404 33.39 -3.38 -39.76
CA GLU A 404 34.43 -2.48 -39.24
C GLU A 404 35.61 -3.26 -38.67
N GLN A 405 35.35 -4.33 -37.91
CA GLN A 405 36.40 -5.22 -37.40
C GLN A 405 37.16 -5.90 -38.54
N LYS A 406 36.46 -6.43 -39.55
CA LYS A 406 37.10 -7.04 -40.73
C LYS A 406 37.95 -6.03 -41.50
N ALA A 407 37.47 -4.80 -41.66
CA ALA A 407 38.23 -3.72 -42.30
C ALA A 407 39.52 -3.40 -41.54
N ALA A 408 39.46 -3.29 -40.21
CA ALA A 408 40.64 -3.07 -39.37
C ALA A 408 41.68 -4.21 -39.48
N TRP A 409 41.22 -5.46 -39.58
CA TRP A 409 42.11 -6.61 -39.83
C TRP A 409 42.77 -6.53 -41.21
N LEU A 410 42.03 -6.17 -42.25
CA LEU A 410 42.57 -6.01 -43.61
C LEU A 410 43.61 -4.88 -43.67
N GLU A 411 43.35 -3.74 -43.03
CA GLU A 411 44.31 -2.64 -42.93
C GLU A 411 45.61 -3.07 -42.22
N LYS A 412 45.50 -3.88 -41.17
CA LYS A 412 46.67 -4.45 -40.48
C LYS A 412 47.46 -5.40 -41.38
N ILE A 413 46.80 -6.23 -42.18
CA ILE A 413 47.47 -7.11 -43.15
C ILE A 413 48.14 -6.30 -44.26
N GLU A 414 47.46 -5.27 -44.77
CA GLU A 414 48.00 -4.36 -45.78
C GLU A 414 49.26 -3.64 -45.27
N THR A 415 49.26 -3.16 -44.04
CA THR A 415 50.46 -2.51 -43.46
C THR A 415 51.61 -3.51 -43.26
N ILE A 416 51.34 -4.74 -42.84
CA ILE A 416 52.39 -5.79 -42.70
C ILE A 416 52.97 -6.17 -44.06
N THR A 417 52.13 -6.38 -45.06
CA THR A 417 52.54 -6.74 -46.44
C THR A 417 53.28 -5.59 -47.13
N ARG A 418 52.85 -4.34 -46.93
CA ARG A 418 53.58 -3.16 -47.41
C ARG A 418 54.97 -3.07 -46.76
N LYS A 419 55.09 -3.33 -45.45
CA LYS A 419 56.39 -3.38 -44.74
C LYS A 419 57.29 -4.51 -45.22
N SER A 420 56.75 -5.69 -45.53
CA SER A 420 57.57 -6.78 -46.08
C SER A 420 58.00 -6.49 -47.51
N GLN A 421 57.13 -5.87 -48.32
CA GLN A 421 57.45 -5.41 -49.67
C GLN A 421 58.58 -4.37 -49.67
N THR A 422 58.53 -3.35 -48.79
CA THR A 422 59.61 -2.35 -48.69
C THR A 422 60.94 -2.99 -48.29
N ARG A 423 60.94 -3.92 -47.31
CA ARG A 423 62.15 -4.68 -46.93
C ARG A 423 62.73 -5.51 -48.07
N LEU A 424 61.87 -6.18 -48.84
CA LEU A 424 62.28 -6.94 -50.03
C LEU A 424 62.87 -6.02 -51.10
N GLN A 425 62.28 -4.83 -51.28
CA GLN A 425 62.75 -3.84 -52.24
C GLN A 425 64.09 -3.21 -51.82
N GLU A 426 64.30 -2.95 -50.53
CA GLU A 426 65.58 -2.55 -49.94
C GLU A 426 66.66 -3.62 -50.16
N GLN A 427 66.36 -4.89 -49.89
CA GLN A 427 67.28 -6.00 -50.17
C GLN A 427 67.62 -6.08 -51.66
N GLN A 428 66.63 -5.94 -52.54
CA GLN A 428 66.83 -6.00 -53.98
C GLN A 428 67.70 -4.84 -54.50
N ASN A 429 67.56 -3.64 -53.92
CA ASN A 429 68.41 -2.48 -54.22
C ASN A 429 69.83 -2.70 -53.71
N TYR A 430 70.00 -3.21 -52.48
CA TYR A 430 71.31 -3.57 -51.93
C TYR A 430 72.08 -4.54 -52.85
N PHE A 431 71.42 -5.59 -53.36
CA PHE A 431 72.04 -6.53 -54.30
C PHE A 431 72.24 -5.96 -55.72
N ARG A 432 71.47 -4.93 -56.10
CA ARG A 432 71.65 -4.22 -57.37
C ARG A 432 72.88 -3.32 -57.33
N ASP A 433 73.12 -2.66 -56.20
CA ASP A 433 74.28 -1.79 -55.95
C ASP A 433 75.58 -2.59 -55.69
N ALA A 434 75.45 -3.84 -55.23
CA ALA A 434 76.56 -4.77 -55.06
C ALA A 434 77.06 -5.44 -56.38
N ARG A 435 76.50 -5.09 -57.54
CA ARG A 435 77.07 -5.53 -58.83
C ARG A 435 78.34 -4.71 -59.12
N PRO A 436 79.53 -5.34 -59.24
CA PRO A 436 80.71 -4.61 -59.67
C PRO A 436 80.47 -4.12 -61.10
N SER A 437 80.72 -2.84 -61.34
CA SER A 437 80.69 -2.28 -62.70
C SER A 437 81.62 -3.09 -63.59
N GLN A 438 81.12 -3.48 -64.76
CA GLN A 438 81.90 -4.14 -65.78
C GLN A 438 83.02 -3.19 -66.26
N MET A 439 84.22 -3.34 -65.70
CA MET A 439 85.46 -2.98 -66.37
C MET A 439 86.42 -4.17 -66.25
N GLY A 440 86.72 -4.76 -67.40
CA GLY A 440 87.25 -6.11 -67.52
C GLY A 440 88.67 -6.28 -67.01
N HIS A 441 88.98 -7.49 -66.55
CA HIS A 441 90.30 -8.10 -66.67
C HIS A 441 90.23 -9.64 -66.55
N PRO A 442 91.19 -10.37 -67.16
CA PRO A 442 91.06 -11.78 -67.51
C PRO A 442 91.39 -12.72 -66.35
N ARG A 443 90.74 -13.91 -66.36
CA ARG A 443 90.96 -15.02 -65.43
C ARG A 443 92.45 -15.38 -65.34
N LYS A 444 93.04 -15.20 -64.15
CA LYS A 444 94.33 -15.81 -63.78
C LYS A 444 94.07 -17.07 -62.95
N TRP A 445 94.66 -18.17 -63.40
CA TRP A 445 94.83 -19.39 -62.63
C TRP A 445 95.84 -19.15 -61.50
N ILE A 446 95.67 -19.93 -60.43
CA ILE A 446 96.36 -19.84 -59.14
C ILE A 446 97.88 -19.98 -59.30
N ASP A 447 98.62 -19.09 -58.63
CA ASP A 447 100.10 -18.96 -58.62
C ASP A 447 100.73 -19.99 -57.65
N PRO A 448 101.83 -20.70 -57.97
CA PRO A 448 102.46 -21.70 -57.09
C PRO A 448 103.07 -21.17 -55.77
N LYS A 449 102.92 -19.88 -55.46
CA LYS A 449 103.29 -19.28 -54.16
C LYS A 449 102.09 -19.04 -53.24
N ASP A 450 100.92 -19.57 -53.58
CA ASP A 450 99.70 -19.31 -52.82
C ASP A 450 99.70 -20.06 -51.47
N LEU A 451 99.86 -19.31 -50.39
CA LEU A 451 99.89 -19.78 -48.99
C LEU A 451 98.48 -20.18 -48.48
N THR A 452 97.49 -20.32 -49.37
CA THR A 452 96.11 -20.65 -49.04
C THR A 452 95.97 -22.03 -48.42
N ALA A 453 96.74 -23.01 -48.88
CA ALA A 453 96.78 -24.35 -48.28
C ALA A 453 97.39 -24.33 -46.87
N ILE A 454 98.42 -23.51 -46.64
CA ILE A 454 99.07 -23.35 -45.32
C ILE A 454 98.15 -22.59 -44.37
N ARG A 455 97.45 -21.55 -44.82
CA ARG A 455 96.44 -20.82 -44.04
C ARG A 455 95.22 -21.66 -43.66
N LEU A 456 94.83 -22.61 -44.51
CA LEU A 456 93.78 -23.59 -44.20
C LEU A 456 94.27 -24.63 -43.18
N TRP A 457 95.54 -25.03 -43.27
CA TRP A 457 96.17 -25.91 -42.29
C TRP A 457 96.32 -25.24 -40.92
N ASP A 458 96.75 -23.97 -40.88
CA ASP A 458 96.81 -23.15 -39.66
C ASP A 458 95.40 -22.90 -39.07
N MET A 459 94.35 -22.81 -39.90
CA MET A 459 92.96 -22.70 -39.44
C MET A 459 92.41 -24.00 -38.84
N LEU A 460 92.91 -25.14 -39.28
CA LEU A 460 92.43 -26.46 -38.88
C LEU A 460 93.25 -27.07 -37.74
N MET A 461 94.53 -26.70 -37.60
CA MET A 461 95.50 -27.33 -36.69
C MET A 461 96.32 -26.34 -35.82
N GLY A 462 96.11 -25.03 -35.93
CA GLY A 462 96.86 -24.02 -35.18
C GLY A 462 96.31 -23.79 -33.76
N GLU A 463 97.21 -23.62 -32.78
CA GLU A 463 96.86 -23.29 -31.39
C GLU A 463 96.21 -21.90 -31.27
N ASP A 464 95.21 -21.81 -30.38
CA ASP A 464 94.26 -20.71 -30.22
C ASP A 464 94.92 -19.34 -29.96
N GLN A 465 94.64 -18.36 -30.82
CA GLN A 465 94.74 -16.93 -30.47
C GLN A 465 93.33 -16.35 -30.27
N GLU A 466 93.08 -15.88 -29.05
CA GLU A 466 91.79 -15.51 -28.43
C GLU A 466 90.94 -14.40 -29.09
N LYS A 467 91.13 -14.04 -30.37
CA LYS A 467 90.56 -12.79 -30.91
C LYS A 467 89.45 -12.90 -31.96
N GLN A 468 88.94 -14.09 -32.32
CA GLN A 468 87.66 -14.18 -33.07
C GLN A 468 86.79 -15.39 -32.70
N PRO A 469 85.47 -15.21 -32.48
CA PRO A 469 84.62 -16.18 -31.78
C PRO A 469 84.12 -17.40 -32.60
N PHE A 470 84.57 -17.60 -33.84
CA PHE A 470 84.00 -18.63 -34.74
C PHE A 470 85.02 -19.29 -35.68
N ARG A 471 86.10 -19.91 -35.16
CA ARG A 471 86.99 -20.69 -36.04
C ARG A 471 87.30 -22.14 -35.65
N SER A 472 87.02 -22.63 -34.45
CA SER A 472 87.15 -24.07 -34.17
C SER A 472 85.79 -24.79 -34.21
N TYR A 473 85.79 -26.01 -34.77
CA TYR A 473 84.60 -26.89 -34.77
C TYR A 473 84.16 -27.21 -33.34
N GLU A 474 85.10 -27.26 -32.40
CA GLU A 474 84.84 -27.45 -30.97
C GLU A 474 84.06 -26.28 -30.36
N ALA A 475 84.37 -25.03 -30.72
CA ALA A 475 83.64 -23.87 -30.21
C ALA A 475 82.19 -23.81 -30.72
N MET A 476 81.94 -24.24 -31.97
CA MET A 476 80.57 -24.39 -32.48
C MET A 476 79.84 -25.57 -31.85
N ALA A 477 80.51 -26.70 -31.64
CA ALA A 477 79.95 -27.86 -30.97
C ALA A 477 79.60 -27.55 -29.50
N ALA A 478 80.42 -26.76 -28.81
CA ALA A 478 80.16 -26.28 -27.47
C ALA A 478 78.92 -25.36 -27.42
N LYS A 479 78.80 -24.39 -28.35
CA LYS A 479 77.59 -23.54 -28.43
C LYS A 479 76.33 -24.31 -28.79
N CYS A 480 76.40 -25.30 -29.68
CA CYS A 480 75.24 -26.15 -29.99
C CYS A 480 74.84 -26.99 -28.77
N SER A 481 75.82 -27.48 -28.00
CA SER A 481 75.58 -28.22 -26.76
C SER A 481 74.96 -27.34 -25.68
N GLN A 482 75.41 -26.08 -25.56
CA GLN A 482 74.82 -25.06 -24.69
C GLN A 482 73.36 -24.81 -25.06
N LEU A 483 73.06 -24.64 -26.35
CA LEU A 483 71.71 -24.37 -26.83
C LEU A 483 70.75 -25.55 -26.59
N VAL A 484 71.25 -26.77 -26.66
CA VAL A 484 70.50 -27.99 -26.32
C VAL A 484 70.25 -28.09 -24.80
N GLN A 485 71.18 -27.61 -23.97
CA GLN A 485 70.98 -27.52 -22.52
C GLN A 485 69.98 -26.42 -22.16
N ASP A 486 70.06 -25.25 -22.80
CA ASP A 486 69.13 -24.13 -22.61
C ASP A 486 67.71 -24.52 -23.03
N LYS A 487 67.58 -25.23 -24.16
CA LYS A 487 66.28 -25.80 -24.60
C LYS A 487 65.72 -26.75 -23.54
N ARG A 488 66.54 -27.68 -23.01
CA ARG A 488 66.10 -28.61 -21.96
C ARG A 488 65.73 -27.89 -20.66
N ALA A 489 66.44 -26.81 -20.31
CA ALA A 489 66.12 -26.00 -19.14
C ALA A 489 64.79 -25.25 -19.30
N LEU A 490 64.51 -24.71 -20.49
CA LEU A 490 63.24 -24.05 -20.80
C LEU A 490 62.07 -25.04 -20.86
N GLU A 491 62.26 -26.22 -21.44
CA GLU A 491 61.26 -27.30 -21.44
C GLU A 491 60.94 -27.75 -20.00
N ALA A 492 61.96 -27.88 -19.14
CA ALA A 492 61.77 -28.20 -17.72
C ALA A 492 61.07 -27.07 -16.94
N GLN A 493 61.29 -25.79 -17.29
CA GLN A 493 60.55 -24.66 -16.72
C GLN A 493 59.09 -24.60 -17.19
N LEU A 494 58.79 -25.09 -18.39
CA LEU A 494 57.43 -25.14 -18.93
C LEU A 494 56.62 -26.33 -18.37
N GLU A 495 57.29 -27.46 -18.11
CA GLU A 495 56.67 -28.63 -17.45
C GLU A 495 56.58 -28.48 -15.93
N ALA A 496 57.35 -27.58 -15.31
CA ALA A 496 57.19 -27.26 -13.90
C ALA A 496 55.81 -26.63 -13.65
N PRO A 497 55.03 -27.10 -12.66
CA PRO A 497 53.76 -26.49 -12.32
C PRO A 497 53.99 -25.03 -11.94
N MET A 498 53.39 -24.12 -12.72
CA MET A 498 53.46 -22.68 -12.48
C MET A 498 52.96 -22.38 -11.06
N PRO A 499 53.79 -21.81 -10.15
CA PRO A 499 53.43 -21.62 -8.74
C PRO A 499 52.23 -20.68 -8.54
N ASP A 500 51.90 -19.85 -9.54
CA ASP A 500 50.79 -18.91 -9.48
C ASP A 500 49.43 -19.53 -9.82
N VAL A 501 49.38 -20.74 -10.39
CA VAL A 501 48.10 -21.36 -10.78
C VAL A 501 47.33 -21.85 -9.56
N SER A 502 47.99 -22.48 -8.59
CA SER A 502 47.36 -22.89 -7.33
C SER A 502 46.96 -21.69 -6.46
N ALA A 503 47.74 -20.61 -6.50
CA ALA A 503 47.38 -19.35 -5.84
C ALA A 503 46.16 -18.68 -6.51
N LEU A 504 46.08 -18.74 -7.85
CA LEU A 504 44.94 -18.23 -8.60
C LEU A 504 43.68 -19.08 -8.40
N GLU A 505 43.81 -20.41 -8.41
CA GLU A 505 42.72 -21.35 -8.11
C GLU A 505 42.18 -21.12 -6.70
N SER A 506 43.07 -20.98 -5.70
CA SER A 506 42.68 -20.63 -4.33
C SER A 506 41.97 -19.26 -4.26
N SER A 507 42.45 -18.26 -5.02
CA SER A 507 41.81 -16.94 -5.07
C SER A 507 40.42 -16.98 -5.72
N ILE A 508 40.26 -17.79 -6.77
CA ILE A 508 38.97 -18.03 -7.44
C ILE A 508 38.02 -18.77 -6.49
N GLU A 509 38.50 -19.75 -5.73
CA GLU A 509 37.71 -20.51 -4.77
C GLU A 509 37.24 -19.63 -3.60
N VAL A 510 38.09 -18.72 -3.10
CA VAL A 510 37.72 -17.70 -2.10
C VAL A 510 36.67 -16.74 -2.67
N ALA A 511 36.83 -16.26 -3.90
CA ALA A 511 35.84 -15.40 -4.55
C ALA A 511 34.50 -16.13 -4.78
N TYR A 512 34.54 -17.42 -5.13
CA TYR A 512 33.37 -18.27 -5.28
C TYR A 512 32.61 -18.41 -3.96
N HIS A 513 33.31 -18.66 -2.85
CA HIS A 513 32.72 -18.73 -1.50
C HIS A 513 32.19 -17.39 -0.97
N GLN A 514 32.70 -16.26 -1.47
CA GLN A 514 32.18 -14.93 -1.11
C GLN A 514 30.92 -14.56 -1.90
N LEU A 515 30.78 -15.05 -3.13
CA LEU A 515 29.63 -14.79 -3.99
C LEU A 515 28.46 -15.77 -3.76
N TYR A 516 28.75 -16.95 -3.20
CA TYR A 516 27.76 -18.00 -2.97
C TYR A 516 27.69 -18.40 -1.50
N ASN A 517 26.47 -18.45 -0.97
CA ASN A 517 26.21 -18.94 0.39
C ASN A 517 26.43 -20.45 0.50
N SER A 518 26.43 -20.97 1.74
CA SER A 518 26.45 -22.42 2.05
C SER A 518 25.33 -23.24 1.36
N SER A 519 24.33 -22.57 0.79
CA SER A 519 23.23 -23.14 -0.01
C SER A 519 23.40 -22.99 -1.54
N ASN A 520 24.57 -22.57 -2.04
CA ASN A 520 24.84 -22.29 -3.47
C ASN A 520 23.88 -21.27 -4.12
N GLN A 521 23.44 -20.26 -3.36
CA GLN A 521 22.68 -19.12 -3.89
C GLN A 521 23.57 -17.88 -4.02
N LEU A 522 23.47 -17.21 -5.18
CA LEU A 522 24.25 -16.02 -5.52
C LEU A 522 23.84 -14.83 -4.63
N GLN A 523 24.72 -14.36 -3.75
CA GLN A 523 24.52 -13.14 -2.96
C GLN A 523 25.03 -11.92 -3.73
N LEU A 524 24.11 -11.21 -4.37
CA LEU A 524 24.39 -9.95 -5.08
C LEU A 524 24.39 -8.72 -4.15
N SER A 525 23.99 -8.86 -2.90
CA SER A 525 23.89 -7.76 -1.93
C SER A 525 24.86 -7.97 -0.77
N SER A 526 25.74 -7.00 -0.53
CA SER A 526 26.68 -7.05 0.58
C SER A 526 25.94 -7.11 1.92
N PRO A 527 26.50 -7.78 2.94
CA PRO A 527 25.89 -7.83 4.27
C PRO A 527 25.71 -6.43 4.89
N GLU A 528 26.51 -5.45 4.47
CA GLU A 528 26.39 -4.04 4.88
C GLU A 528 25.15 -3.37 4.28
N ILE A 529 24.89 -3.57 2.98
CA ILE A 529 23.68 -3.05 2.32
C ILE A 529 22.43 -3.68 2.92
N THR A 530 22.49 -4.97 3.26
CA THR A 530 21.38 -5.69 3.89
C THR A 530 21.08 -5.13 5.29
N LYS A 531 22.12 -4.81 6.08
CA LYS A 531 21.96 -4.13 7.39
C LYS A 531 21.38 -2.73 7.24
N LEU A 532 21.85 -1.95 6.26
CA LEU A 532 21.32 -0.61 5.98
C LEU A 532 19.85 -0.66 5.54
N MET A 533 19.48 -1.63 4.70
CA MET A 533 18.08 -1.84 4.32
C MET A 533 17.21 -2.23 5.51
N GLN A 534 17.69 -3.12 6.39
CA GLN A 534 16.98 -3.48 7.61
C GLN A 534 16.82 -2.28 8.56
N GLN A 535 17.84 -1.45 8.72
CA GLN A 535 17.74 -0.20 9.50
C GLN A 535 16.72 0.77 8.88
N LEU A 536 16.69 0.87 7.56
CA LEU A 536 15.75 1.74 6.86
C LEU A 536 14.30 1.25 7.01
N ILE A 537 14.08 -0.07 7.01
CA ILE A 537 12.77 -0.67 7.30
C ILE A 537 12.34 -0.37 8.75
N ILE A 538 13.22 -0.58 9.73
CA ILE A 538 12.91 -0.28 11.14
C ILE A 538 12.56 1.20 11.33
N MET A 539 13.30 2.09 10.68
CA MET A 539 13.07 3.53 10.77
C MET A 539 11.80 3.96 10.03
N GLN A 540 11.46 3.28 8.93
CA GLN A 540 10.19 3.43 8.24
C GLN A 540 9.03 2.98 9.13
N ASP A 541 9.14 1.83 9.80
CA ASP A 541 8.09 1.32 10.69
C ASP A 541 7.87 2.24 11.89
N ASP A 542 8.94 2.79 12.49
CA ASP A 542 8.85 3.79 13.56
C ASP A 542 8.13 5.08 13.11
N LEU A 543 8.41 5.55 11.88
CA LEU A 543 7.70 6.69 11.31
C LEU A 543 6.21 6.38 11.11
N HIS A 544 5.88 5.20 10.59
CA HIS A 544 4.49 4.78 10.40
C HIS A 544 3.75 4.69 11.73
N GLN A 545 4.39 4.16 12.77
CA GLN A 545 3.81 4.10 14.10
C GLN A 545 3.53 5.51 14.65
N LYS A 546 4.50 6.42 14.57
CA LYS A 546 4.31 7.82 15.02
C LYS A 546 3.19 8.54 14.27
N LEU A 547 3.10 8.36 12.94
CA LEU A 547 2.02 8.94 12.14
C LEU A 547 0.65 8.37 12.52
N THR A 548 0.60 7.07 12.82
CA THR A 548 -0.63 6.39 13.28
C THR A 548 -1.05 6.91 14.65
N ASP A 549 -0.11 7.09 15.58
CA ASP A 549 -0.37 7.63 16.90
C ASP A 549 -0.87 9.09 16.81
N PHE A 550 -0.24 9.92 15.97
CA PHE A 550 -0.71 11.28 15.71
C PHE A 550 -2.11 11.33 15.09
N LEU A 551 -2.41 10.42 14.17
CA LEU A 551 -3.74 10.34 13.57
C LEU A 551 -4.78 9.92 14.62
N GLY A 552 -4.44 8.98 15.50
CA GLY A 552 -5.25 8.60 16.66
C GLY A 552 -5.53 9.79 17.59
N ASP A 553 -4.51 10.57 17.92
CA ASP A 553 -4.66 11.79 18.74
C ASP A 553 -5.56 12.82 18.06
N LEU A 554 -5.42 13.02 16.75
CA LEU A 554 -6.27 13.93 15.98
C LEU A 554 -7.71 13.45 15.95
N GLU A 555 -7.96 12.15 15.81
CA GLU A 555 -9.30 11.59 15.87
C GLU A 555 -9.94 11.78 17.25
N VAL A 556 -9.18 11.56 18.33
CA VAL A 556 -9.66 11.80 19.70
C VAL A 556 -10.03 13.28 19.86
N LYS A 557 -9.18 14.20 19.41
CA LYS A 557 -9.47 15.64 19.42
C LYS A 557 -10.68 16.01 18.55
N HIS A 558 -10.81 15.39 17.38
CA HIS A 558 -11.97 15.58 16.50
C HIS A 558 -13.26 15.10 17.16
N ARG A 559 -13.26 13.94 17.83
CA ARG A 559 -14.40 13.44 18.61
C ARG A 559 -14.73 14.37 19.78
N ALA A 560 -13.73 14.91 20.48
CA ALA A 560 -13.94 15.89 21.54
C ALA A 560 -14.59 17.18 21.00
N LEU A 561 -14.21 17.62 19.79
CA LEU A 561 -14.77 18.79 19.10
C LEU A 561 -16.16 18.57 18.49
N GLN A 562 -16.75 17.36 18.58
CA GLN A 562 -18.16 17.16 18.29
C GLN A 562 -19.08 17.73 19.38
N ASN A 563 -18.53 18.03 20.57
CA ASN A 563 -19.26 18.75 21.60
C ASN A 563 -19.41 20.23 21.17
N PRO A 564 -20.65 20.75 21.06
CA PRO A 564 -20.88 22.11 20.57
C PRO A 564 -20.18 23.18 21.41
N ILE A 565 -19.99 22.96 22.71
CA ILE A 565 -19.35 23.94 23.62
C ILE A 565 -17.84 24.07 23.30
N LEU A 566 -17.14 22.94 23.18
CA LEU A 566 -15.70 22.93 22.84
C LEU A 566 -15.47 23.41 21.40
N GLN A 567 -16.42 23.17 20.50
CA GLN A 567 -16.38 23.70 19.14
C GLN A 567 -16.51 25.23 19.12
N THR A 568 -17.41 25.81 19.93
CA THR A 568 -17.53 27.26 20.07
C THR A 568 -16.27 27.87 20.70
N GLU A 569 -15.70 27.24 21.73
CA GLU A 569 -14.46 27.70 22.37
C GLU A 569 -13.27 27.67 21.40
N ARG A 570 -13.11 26.60 20.62
CA ARG A 570 -12.09 26.51 19.55
C ARG A 570 -12.30 27.62 18.51
N ASN A 571 -13.53 27.84 18.06
CA ASN A 571 -13.81 28.85 17.05
C ASN A 571 -13.49 30.26 17.56
N LEU A 572 -13.82 30.57 18.82
CA LEU A 572 -13.42 31.82 19.47
C LEU A 572 -11.89 31.95 19.54
N TYR A 573 -11.18 30.88 19.90
CA TYR A 573 -9.72 30.86 19.92
C TYR A 573 -9.12 31.09 18.52
N VAL A 574 -9.72 30.52 17.47
CA VAL A 574 -9.29 30.74 16.08
C VAL A 574 -9.58 32.17 15.64
N TYR A 575 -10.78 32.71 15.92
CA TYR A 575 -11.12 34.09 15.58
C TYR A 575 -10.23 35.10 16.30
N PHE A 576 -9.83 34.82 17.55
CA PHE A 576 -8.87 35.64 18.28
C PHE A 576 -7.52 35.84 17.55
N TYR A 577 -7.04 34.84 16.81
CA TYR A 577 -5.78 34.96 16.05
C TYR A 577 -5.96 35.31 14.57
N CYS A 578 -7.12 35.00 13.98
CA CYS A 578 -7.32 35.07 12.54
C CYS A 578 -8.32 36.14 12.07
N ASP A 579 -9.27 36.56 12.90
CA ASP A 579 -10.35 37.47 12.48
C ASP A 579 -11.02 38.17 13.69
N GLU A 580 -10.53 39.37 14.02
CA GLU A 580 -10.98 40.15 15.19
C GLU A 580 -12.42 40.66 15.06
N ASP A 581 -12.85 41.00 13.84
CA ASP A 581 -14.20 41.54 13.60
C ASP A 581 -15.26 40.44 13.79
N ARG A 582 -15.00 39.22 13.29
CA ARG A 582 -15.85 38.06 13.57
C ARG A 582 -15.90 37.67 15.04
N LEU A 583 -14.77 37.81 15.76
CA LEU A 583 -14.75 37.55 17.20
C LEU A 583 -15.69 38.53 17.91
N ARG A 584 -15.63 39.82 17.57
CA ARG A 584 -16.47 40.86 18.17
C ARG A 584 -17.96 40.59 17.96
N GLU A 585 -18.36 40.25 16.73
CA GLU A 585 -19.75 39.91 16.41
C GLU A 585 -20.26 38.70 17.21
N VAL A 586 -19.48 37.62 17.29
CA VAL A 586 -19.88 36.39 18.00
C VAL A 586 -19.97 36.62 19.52
N VAL A 587 -19.06 37.41 20.09
CA VAL A 587 -19.09 37.75 21.52
C VAL A 587 -20.31 38.65 21.84
N GLU A 588 -20.61 39.65 21.00
CA GLU A 588 -21.79 40.49 21.18
C GLU A 588 -23.11 39.68 21.08
N GLU A 589 -23.17 38.67 20.20
CA GLU A 589 -24.33 37.77 20.08
C GLU A 589 -24.49 36.90 21.35
N LEU A 590 -23.38 36.38 21.90
CA LEU A 590 -23.38 35.60 23.13
C LEU A 590 -23.75 36.45 24.35
N GLU A 591 -23.28 37.70 24.43
CA GLU A 591 -23.66 38.65 25.48
C GLU A 591 -25.16 38.98 25.43
N LYS A 592 -25.73 39.16 24.24
CA LYS A 592 -27.18 39.35 24.05
C LYS A 592 -27.98 38.12 24.48
N GLN A 593 -27.52 36.92 24.15
CA GLN A 593 -28.16 35.67 24.56
C GLN A 593 -28.09 35.44 26.07
N ALA A 594 -26.94 35.72 26.70
CA ALA A 594 -26.78 35.64 28.16
C ALA A 594 -27.67 36.66 28.89
N SER A 595 -27.77 37.89 28.34
CA SER A 595 -28.63 38.95 28.87
C SER A 595 -30.13 38.64 28.73
N ALA A 596 -30.52 37.82 27.75
CA ALA A 596 -31.91 37.38 27.55
C ALA A 596 -32.30 36.15 28.41
N SER A 597 -31.32 35.43 28.95
CA SER A 597 -31.55 34.21 29.74
C SER A 597 -31.57 34.43 31.26
N PHE A 598 -31.34 35.66 31.72
CA PHE A 598 -31.55 36.09 33.12
C PHE A 598 -32.73 37.07 33.17
N PRO A 599 -33.87 36.72 33.81
CA PRO A 599 -34.96 37.66 34.05
C PRO A 599 -34.61 38.73 35.08
#